data_AF-A0A381XQR8-F1
#
_entry.id   AF-A0A381XQR8-F1
#
_cell.length_a   1.000
_cell.length_b   1.000
_cell.length_c   1.000
_cell.angle_alpha   90.00
_cell.angle_beta   90.00
_cell.angle_gamma   90.00
#
_symmetry.space_group_name_H-M   'P 1'
#
loop_
_entity.id
_entity.type
_entity.pdbx_description
1 polymer ?
#
loop_
_entity_poly.entity_id
_entity_poly.type
_entity_poly.pdbx_seq_one_letter_code
_entity_poly.pdbx_strand_id
1 'polypeptide(L)'
;MRGGEKCLEVLCELFPDADLYTLIHEKGKLSKVIESMKISTSFIQHMPFGLKKYRHYLPLFPLAIEQFKLNGYDLIVSSSHCVAKGVKHDDSVYHISYVHSPMRYVWDQFDTYFRQPRTSILVRIGAEATRSYLQHWDSKTSKRVDTFICNSQNIRRKIRDYYNRESQVVHPPVDLSFFRPGKAKESYYLMVGAFAPNKRVDLAVKAFNQLKLPLKIAGRGQDEAYCRSIAEENIEFHGTLSNKKLLELYQQARALVFPGEDDFGITPLEAQA
;
A
#
# COMPACT_ATOMS: atom_id res chain seq x y z
N MET A 1 -1.59 3.36 -10.43
CA MET A 1 -2.26 2.58 -9.37
C MET A 1 -1.27 1.61 -8.73
N ARG A 2 -1.39 1.33 -7.43
CA ARG A 2 -0.60 0.32 -6.71
C ARG A 2 -1.48 -0.91 -6.43
N GLY A 3 -0.95 -1.88 -5.69
CA GLY A 3 -1.66 -3.15 -5.43
C GLY A 3 -3.01 -2.98 -4.73
N GLY A 4 -3.11 -2.08 -3.76
CA GLY A 4 -4.37 -1.80 -3.05
C GLY A 4 -5.43 -1.20 -3.98
N GLU A 5 -5.05 -0.28 -4.87
CA GLU A 5 -5.97 0.30 -5.84
C GLU A 5 -6.40 -0.71 -6.92
N LYS A 6 -5.54 -1.66 -7.33
CA LYS A 6 -5.95 -2.77 -8.21
C LYS A 6 -7.06 -3.64 -7.58
N CYS A 7 -6.99 -3.87 -6.26
CA CYS A 7 -8.05 -4.60 -5.56
C CYS A 7 -9.32 -3.76 -5.42
N LEU A 8 -9.18 -2.45 -5.17
CA LEU A 8 -10.31 -1.53 -5.13
C LEU A 8 -11.05 -1.47 -6.47
N GLU A 9 -10.31 -1.46 -7.59
CA GLU A 9 -10.89 -1.50 -8.93
C GLU A 9 -11.84 -2.69 -9.11
N VAL A 10 -11.42 -3.90 -8.71
CA VAL A 10 -12.30 -5.09 -8.76
C VAL A 10 -13.53 -4.94 -7.85
N LEU A 11 -13.40 -4.33 -6.68
CA LEU A 11 -14.56 -4.05 -5.84
C LEU A 11 -15.53 -3.07 -6.50
N CYS A 12 -15.02 -2.05 -7.19
CA CYS A 12 -15.85 -1.11 -7.95
C CYS A 12 -16.53 -1.77 -9.16
N GLU A 13 -15.89 -2.76 -9.80
CA GLU A 13 -16.52 -3.56 -10.86
C GLU A 13 -17.66 -4.44 -10.34
N LEU A 14 -17.49 -5.02 -9.14
CA LEU A 14 -18.52 -5.84 -8.49
C LEU A 14 -19.69 -5.00 -7.97
N PHE A 15 -19.44 -3.75 -7.57
CA PHE A 15 -20.44 -2.85 -7.00
C PHE A 15 -20.42 -1.49 -7.72
N PRO A 16 -20.86 -1.43 -9.00
CA PRO A 16 -20.74 -0.23 -9.83
C PRO A 16 -21.60 0.94 -9.32
N ASP A 17 -22.69 0.66 -8.61
CA ASP A 17 -23.62 1.67 -8.08
C ASP A 17 -23.29 2.10 -6.64
N ALA A 18 -22.19 1.61 -6.05
CA ALA A 18 -21.81 1.94 -4.68
C ALA A 18 -21.23 3.36 -4.55
N ASP A 19 -21.46 3.98 -3.38
CA ASP A 19 -20.77 5.20 -3.00
C ASP A 19 -19.36 4.89 -2.48
N LEU A 20 -18.34 5.58 -3.01
CA LEU A 20 -16.93 5.34 -2.65
C LEU A 20 -16.43 6.40 -1.67
N TYR A 21 -16.09 5.97 -0.45
CA TYR A 21 -15.51 6.84 0.57
C TYR A 21 -13.99 6.63 0.69
N THR A 22 -13.23 7.72 0.71
CA THR A 22 -11.77 7.69 0.87
C THR A 22 -11.26 8.90 1.64
N LEU A 23 -10.14 8.79 2.35
CA LEU A 23 -9.58 9.97 3.02
C LEU A 23 -9.17 11.06 2.03
N ILE A 24 -8.54 10.65 0.93
CA ILE A 24 -8.00 11.52 -0.12
C ILE A 24 -8.18 10.85 -1.49
N HIS A 25 -8.33 11.69 -2.50
CA HIS A 25 -8.41 11.32 -3.91
C HIS A 25 -7.76 12.40 -4.77
N GLU A 26 -6.85 12.01 -5.65
CA GLU A 26 -6.26 12.89 -6.65
C GLU A 26 -6.81 12.49 -8.02
N LYS A 27 -7.70 13.35 -8.58
CA LYS A 27 -8.42 13.07 -9.82
C LYS A 27 -7.48 12.78 -10.99
N GLY A 28 -7.79 11.72 -11.74
CA GLY A 28 -7.04 11.32 -12.94
C GLY A 28 -5.79 10.49 -12.65
N LYS A 29 -5.58 10.05 -11.40
CA LYS A 29 -4.50 9.14 -11.01
C LYS A 29 -4.95 7.68 -10.90
N LEU A 30 -6.25 7.43 -10.89
CA LEU A 30 -6.86 6.11 -10.76
C LEU A 30 -7.45 5.66 -12.11
N SER A 31 -7.92 4.42 -12.18
CA SER A 31 -8.56 3.90 -13.38
C SER A 31 -9.90 4.55 -13.65
N LYS A 32 -10.38 4.41 -14.89
CA LYS A 32 -11.70 4.91 -15.28
C LYS A 32 -12.82 4.32 -14.41
N VAL A 33 -12.71 3.05 -14.03
CA VAL A 33 -13.67 2.36 -13.16
C VAL A 33 -13.77 3.04 -11.80
N ILE A 34 -12.64 3.30 -11.14
CA ILE A 34 -12.65 3.96 -9.84
C ILE A 34 -13.12 5.41 -9.97
N GLU A 35 -12.65 6.12 -11.00
CA GLU A 35 -12.99 7.53 -11.24
C GLU A 35 -14.46 7.74 -11.65
N SER A 36 -15.18 6.71 -12.09
CA SER A 36 -16.62 6.78 -12.37
C SER A 36 -17.50 6.61 -11.14
N MET A 37 -16.94 6.16 -10.00
CA MET A 37 -17.69 6.01 -8.76
C MET A 37 -18.13 7.38 -8.21
N LYS A 38 -19.15 7.39 -7.36
CA LYS A 38 -19.52 8.57 -6.57
C LYS A 38 -18.57 8.72 -5.38
N ILE A 39 -17.46 9.43 -5.61
CA ILE A 39 -16.37 9.57 -4.63
C ILE A 39 -16.64 10.68 -3.61
N SER A 40 -16.59 10.33 -2.33
CA SER A 40 -16.62 11.27 -1.19
C SER A 40 -15.30 11.25 -0.42
N THR A 41 -14.74 12.43 -0.17
CA THR A 41 -13.44 12.58 0.52
C THR A 41 -13.56 13.14 1.93
N SER A 42 -12.60 12.84 2.80
CA SER A 42 -12.57 13.40 4.17
C SER A 42 -12.11 14.87 4.20
N PHE A 43 -12.19 15.51 5.38
CA PHE A 43 -11.66 16.86 5.57
C PHE A 43 -10.15 16.97 5.34
N ILE A 44 -9.39 15.87 5.46
CA ILE A 44 -7.93 15.84 5.23
C ILE A 44 -7.57 16.28 3.82
N GLN A 45 -8.42 15.99 2.83
CA GLN A 45 -8.28 16.45 1.45
C GLN A 45 -8.08 17.97 1.37
N HIS A 46 -8.81 18.71 2.20
CA HIS A 46 -8.88 20.18 2.18
C HIS A 46 -7.91 20.86 3.16
N MET A 47 -7.16 20.09 3.94
CA MET A 47 -6.14 20.63 4.84
C MET A 47 -4.91 21.14 4.06
N PRO A 48 -4.10 22.05 4.64
CA PRO A 48 -2.88 22.54 4.00
C PRO A 48 -1.97 21.43 3.50
N PHE A 49 -1.70 21.39 2.19
CA PHE A 49 -0.92 20.32 1.56
C PHE A 49 -1.53 18.91 1.72
N GLY A 50 -2.85 18.78 1.91
CA GLY A 50 -3.57 17.51 2.11
C GLY A 50 -3.14 16.41 1.13
N LEU A 51 -3.14 16.68 -0.17
CA LEU A 51 -2.70 15.72 -1.19
C LEU A 51 -1.19 15.42 -1.18
N LYS A 52 -0.35 16.41 -0.87
CA LYS A 52 1.12 16.29 -0.98
C LYS A 52 1.76 15.70 0.27
N LYS A 53 1.20 16.00 1.44
CA LYS A 53 1.77 15.72 2.77
C LYS A 53 0.81 14.93 3.68
N TYR A 54 -0.20 14.24 3.13
CA TYR A 54 -1.21 13.49 3.89
C TYR A 54 -0.64 12.61 5.01
N ARG A 55 0.53 11.99 4.80
CA ARG A 55 1.16 11.08 5.80
C ARG A 55 1.44 11.76 7.14
N HIS A 56 1.66 13.08 7.15
CA HIS A 56 1.85 13.84 8.40
C HIS A 56 0.55 14.01 9.19
N TYR A 57 -0.61 13.81 8.55
CA TYR A 57 -1.92 13.81 9.19
C TYR A 57 -2.32 12.43 9.73
N LEU A 58 -1.40 11.47 9.78
CA LEU A 58 -1.67 10.12 10.30
C LEU A 58 -2.41 10.12 11.66
N PRO A 59 -2.09 10.98 12.65
CA PRO A 59 -2.82 11.04 13.91
C PRO A 59 -4.28 11.48 13.78
N LEU A 60 -4.64 12.17 12.69
CA LEU A 60 -6.00 12.65 12.41
C LEU A 60 -6.81 11.66 11.54
N PHE A 61 -6.18 10.64 10.97
CA PHE A 61 -6.88 9.66 10.13
C PHE A 61 -8.00 8.90 10.85
N PRO A 62 -7.86 8.49 12.13
CA PRO A 62 -8.96 7.95 12.91
C PRO A 62 -10.20 8.86 12.95
N LEU A 63 -9.99 10.15 13.20
CA LEU A 63 -11.08 11.14 13.21
C LEU A 63 -11.70 11.29 11.81
N ALA A 64 -10.86 11.35 10.78
CA ALA A 64 -11.31 11.53 9.41
C ALA A 64 -12.15 10.37 8.89
N ILE A 65 -11.79 9.12 9.22
CA ILE A 65 -12.56 7.96 8.80
C ILE A 65 -13.88 7.82 9.58
N GLU A 66 -13.87 8.16 10.88
CA GLU A 66 -15.05 8.02 11.74
C GLU A 66 -16.11 9.11 11.50
N GLN A 67 -15.78 10.17 10.75
CA GLN A 67 -16.71 11.24 10.39
C GLN A 67 -17.56 10.92 9.15
N PHE A 68 -17.23 9.87 8.39
CA PHE A 68 -18.08 9.47 7.29
C PHE A 68 -19.43 8.99 7.83
N LYS A 69 -20.50 9.55 7.27
CA LYS A 69 -21.88 9.16 7.59
C LYS A 69 -22.26 8.04 6.63
N LEU A 70 -22.31 6.82 7.15
CA LEU A 70 -22.64 5.61 6.40
C LEU A 70 -24.02 5.07 6.80
N ASN A 71 -24.95 5.98 7.12
CA ASN A 71 -26.32 5.62 7.49
C ASN A 71 -27.10 5.30 6.21
N GLY A 72 -27.90 4.23 6.23
CA GLY A 72 -28.75 3.83 5.11
C GLY A 72 -28.10 2.87 4.11
N TYR A 73 -26.87 2.42 4.36
CA TYR A 73 -26.30 1.26 3.67
C TYR A 73 -26.62 -0.01 4.45
N ASP A 74 -26.86 -1.11 3.73
CA ASP A 74 -27.04 -2.46 4.25
C ASP A 74 -25.71 -3.24 4.31
N LEU A 75 -24.77 -2.90 3.42
CA LEU A 75 -23.45 -3.51 3.32
C LEU A 75 -22.35 -2.45 3.22
N ILE A 76 -21.27 -2.64 3.98
CA ILE A 76 -20.01 -1.89 3.83
C ILE A 76 -18.89 -2.87 3.47
N VAL A 77 -18.15 -2.56 2.41
CA VAL A 77 -16.90 -3.26 2.06
C VAL A 77 -15.72 -2.30 2.16
N SER A 78 -14.87 -2.52 3.17
CA SER A 78 -13.68 -1.69 3.38
C SER A 78 -12.42 -2.34 2.80
N SER A 79 -11.77 -1.66 1.86
CA SER A 79 -10.43 -2.02 1.37
C SER A 79 -9.38 -1.30 2.22
N SER A 80 -8.78 -1.99 3.19
CA SER A 80 -8.03 -1.35 4.28
C SER A 80 -6.56 -1.73 4.35
N HIS A 81 -5.68 -0.74 4.43
CA HIS A 81 -4.27 -0.88 4.79
C HIS A 81 -3.88 0.04 5.97
N CYS A 82 -4.88 0.73 6.51
CA CYS A 82 -4.72 1.88 7.40
C CYS A 82 -5.99 2.02 8.24
N VAL A 83 -6.85 3.01 7.94
CA VAL A 83 -8.01 3.33 8.78
C VAL A 83 -9.36 2.89 8.21
N ALA A 84 -9.45 2.47 6.95
CA ALA A 84 -10.76 2.23 6.30
C ALA A 84 -11.67 1.22 7.03
N LYS A 85 -11.09 0.26 7.76
CA LYS A 85 -11.86 -0.70 8.56
C LYS A 85 -12.49 -0.10 9.82
N GLY A 86 -12.12 1.12 10.18
CA GLY A 86 -12.53 1.81 11.40
C GLY A 86 -13.68 2.78 11.21
N VAL A 87 -14.37 2.73 10.07
CA VAL A 87 -15.62 3.47 9.86
C VAL A 87 -16.63 3.19 10.97
N LYS A 88 -17.54 4.14 11.20
CA LYS A 88 -18.69 3.94 12.08
C LYS A 88 -19.90 3.62 11.21
N HIS A 89 -20.71 2.69 11.69
CA HIS A 89 -21.99 2.30 11.11
C HIS A 89 -22.89 1.79 12.24
N ASP A 90 -24.18 1.69 11.94
CA ASP A 90 -25.17 1.12 12.84
C ASP A 90 -25.01 -0.41 12.90
N ASP A 91 -25.48 -1.03 13.99
CA ASP A 91 -25.39 -2.48 14.22
C ASP A 91 -26.17 -3.31 13.18
N SER A 92 -27.10 -2.70 12.45
CA SER A 92 -27.85 -3.34 11.36
C SER A 92 -27.06 -3.48 10.06
N VAL A 93 -25.92 -2.80 9.93
CA VAL A 93 -25.11 -2.77 8.70
C VAL A 93 -24.07 -3.88 8.77
N TYR A 94 -24.00 -4.72 7.73
CA TYR A 94 -22.99 -5.76 7.67
C TYR A 94 -21.66 -5.19 7.15
N HIS A 95 -20.57 -5.38 7.89
CA HIS A 95 -19.26 -4.83 7.56
C HIS A 95 -18.23 -5.91 7.23
N ILE A 96 -17.80 -5.92 5.96
CA ILE A 96 -16.69 -6.73 5.48
C ILE A 96 -15.44 -5.86 5.38
N SER A 97 -14.31 -6.34 5.90
CA SER A 97 -13.02 -5.70 5.73
C SER A 97 -12.03 -6.58 4.98
N TYR A 98 -11.69 -6.16 3.76
CA TYR A 98 -10.56 -6.69 3.00
C TYR A 98 -9.29 -5.98 3.43
N VAL A 99 -8.52 -6.63 4.30
CA VAL A 99 -7.32 -6.08 4.91
C VAL A 99 -6.10 -6.44 4.07
N HIS A 100 -5.47 -5.41 3.51
CA HIS A 100 -4.17 -5.49 2.85
C HIS A 100 -3.03 -5.57 3.86
N SER A 101 -3.22 -4.91 5.01
CA SER A 101 -2.26 -4.73 6.08
C SER A 101 -2.99 -4.13 7.28
N PRO A 102 -2.85 -4.68 8.51
CA PRO A 102 -2.94 -3.86 9.71
C PRO A 102 -1.99 -2.65 9.62
N MET A 103 -2.13 -1.60 10.43
CA MET A 103 -1.29 -0.39 10.36
C MET A 103 0.20 -0.68 10.64
N ARG A 104 0.93 -1.27 9.68
CA ARG A 104 2.26 -1.87 9.89
C ARG A 104 3.28 -0.92 10.51
N TYR A 105 3.17 0.36 10.17
CA TYR A 105 4.06 1.42 10.64
C TYR A 105 3.84 1.78 12.12
N VAL A 106 2.74 1.36 12.77
CA VAL A 106 2.59 1.45 14.23
C VAL A 106 2.79 0.11 14.93
N TRP A 107 2.64 -1.00 14.21
CA TRP A 107 2.84 -2.36 14.71
C TRP A 107 4.30 -2.84 14.48
N ASP A 108 4.50 -3.80 13.59
CA ASP A 108 5.76 -4.54 13.37
C ASP A 108 6.84 -3.78 12.60
N GLN A 109 6.49 -2.71 11.88
CA GLN A 109 7.42 -1.97 11.03
C GLN A 109 7.66 -0.54 11.53
N PHE A 110 7.39 -0.25 12.80
CA PHE A 110 7.60 1.07 13.38
C PHE A 110 9.04 1.58 13.16
N ASP A 111 10.03 0.75 13.47
CA ASP A 111 11.43 1.13 13.34
C ASP A 111 11.83 1.36 11.88
N THR A 112 11.33 0.52 10.98
CA THR A 112 11.53 0.65 9.54
C THR A 112 10.98 1.98 9.02
N TYR A 113 9.85 2.49 9.52
CA TYR A 113 9.29 3.76 9.06
C TYR A 113 9.84 4.99 9.78
N PHE A 114 10.05 4.89 11.10
CA PHE A 114 10.27 6.06 11.94
C PHE A 114 11.65 6.13 12.57
N ARG A 115 12.40 5.02 12.71
CA ARG A 115 13.73 5.04 13.35
C ARG A 115 14.91 5.00 12.38
N GLN A 116 14.67 5.21 11.09
CA GLN A 116 15.76 5.31 10.11
C GLN A 116 16.67 6.51 10.39
N PRO A 117 18.00 6.43 10.17
CA PRO A 117 18.93 7.53 10.43
C PRO A 117 18.52 8.88 9.84
N ARG A 118 17.86 8.87 8.68
CA ARG A 118 17.38 10.06 7.97
C ARG A 118 16.03 10.61 8.45
N THR A 119 15.30 9.90 9.31
CA THR A 119 14.02 10.39 9.85
C THR A 119 14.29 11.49 10.87
N SER A 120 13.66 12.65 10.68
CA SER A 120 13.83 13.80 11.57
C SER A 120 13.37 13.52 13.01
N ILE A 121 14.05 14.13 13.98
CA ILE A 121 13.74 13.97 15.41
C ILE A 121 12.29 14.33 15.73
N LEU A 122 11.75 15.39 15.13
CA LEU A 122 10.35 15.79 15.34
C LEU A 122 9.37 14.72 14.86
N VAL A 123 9.63 14.10 13.71
CA VAL A 123 8.80 13.01 13.19
C VAL A 123 8.92 11.78 14.09
N ARG A 124 10.11 11.47 14.59
CA ARG A 124 10.33 10.37 15.55
C ARG A 124 9.51 10.57 16.81
N ILE A 125 9.63 11.73 17.46
CA ILE A 125 8.90 12.06 18.69
C ILE A 125 7.39 11.99 18.45
N GLY A 126 6.91 12.59 17.36
CA GLY A 126 5.49 12.54 17.00
C GLY A 126 4.98 11.12 16.74
N ALA A 127 5.76 10.29 16.05
CA ALA A 127 5.42 8.89 15.82
C ALA A 127 5.36 8.07 17.11
N GLU A 128 6.35 8.25 18.01
CA GLU A 128 6.37 7.56 19.31
C GLU A 128 5.17 7.98 20.18
N ALA A 129 4.89 9.29 20.25
CA ALA A 129 3.78 9.82 21.03
C ALA A 129 2.40 9.33 20.55
N THR A 130 2.27 9.08 19.24
CA THR A 130 0.99 8.70 18.61
C THR A 130 0.84 7.19 18.42
N ARG A 131 1.92 6.41 18.57
CA ARG A 131 1.94 4.96 18.32
C ARG A 131 0.86 4.22 19.11
N SER A 132 0.88 4.35 20.44
CA SER A 132 -0.04 3.62 21.32
C SER A 132 -1.50 4.02 21.10
N TYR A 133 -1.75 5.30 20.83
CA TYR A 133 -3.08 5.80 20.46
C TYR A 133 -3.60 5.12 19.20
N LEU A 134 -2.78 5.08 18.15
CA LEU A 134 -3.14 4.48 16.87
C LEU A 134 -3.30 2.96 16.98
N GLN A 135 -2.42 2.26 17.72
CA GLN A 135 -2.56 0.82 17.98
C GLN A 135 -3.86 0.50 18.73
N HIS A 136 -4.17 1.28 19.77
CA HIS A 136 -5.40 1.10 20.54
C HIS A 136 -6.63 1.35 19.66
N TRP A 137 -6.64 2.42 18.87
CA TRP A 137 -7.72 2.70 17.94
C TRP A 137 -7.86 1.58 16.89
N ASP A 138 -6.75 1.14 16.30
CA ASP A 138 -6.72 0.09 15.28
C ASP A 138 -7.28 -1.23 15.82
N SER A 139 -6.85 -1.65 17.00
CA SER A 139 -7.36 -2.86 17.65
C SER A 139 -8.82 -2.71 18.10
N LYS A 140 -9.20 -1.59 18.73
CA LYS A 140 -10.57 -1.35 19.23
C LYS A 140 -11.60 -1.34 18.10
N THR A 141 -11.28 -0.70 16.97
CA THR A 141 -12.20 -0.61 15.84
C THR A 141 -12.40 -1.92 15.09
N SER A 142 -11.50 -2.91 15.26
CA SER A 142 -11.67 -4.24 14.68
C SER A 142 -12.97 -4.93 15.12
N LYS A 143 -13.52 -4.55 16.27
CA LYS A 143 -14.78 -5.09 16.81
C LYS A 143 -16.01 -4.69 16.00
N ARG A 144 -15.91 -3.65 15.17
CA ARG A 144 -17.01 -3.19 14.30
C ARG A 144 -17.12 -4.00 13.01
N VAL A 145 -16.07 -4.74 12.66
CA VAL A 145 -16.04 -5.58 11.46
C VAL A 145 -16.69 -6.92 11.76
N ASP A 146 -17.66 -7.33 10.94
CA ASP A 146 -18.29 -8.65 11.02
C ASP A 146 -17.37 -9.72 10.45
N THR A 147 -16.89 -9.51 9.21
CA THR A 147 -16.05 -10.47 8.49
C THR A 147 -14.73 -9.86 8.02
N PHE A 148 -13.62 -10.50 8.42
CA PHE A 148 -12.29 -10.18 7.91
C PHE A 148 -11.92 -11.08 6.73
N ILE A 149 -11.53 -10.44 5.64
CA ILE A 149 -10.86 -11.05 4.49
C ILE A 149 -9.45 -10.44 4.42
N CYS A 150 -8.47 -11.22 4.00
CA CYS A 150 -7.09 -10.74 3.87
C CYS A 150 -6.41 -11.29 2.62
N ASN A 151 -5.38 -10.57 2.17
CA ASN A 151 -4.68 -10.88 0.94
C ASN A 151 -3.72 -12.08 1.03
N SER A 152 -3.29 -12.49 2.23
CA SER A 152 -2.25 -13.50 2.40
C SER A 152 -2.31 -14.20 3.76
N GLN A 153 -1.64 -15.34 3.87
CA GLN A 153 -1.44 -16.04 5.15
C GLN A 153 -0.62 -15.19 6.14
N ASN A 154 0.26 -14.32 5.65
CA ASN A 154 1.02 -13.41 6.51
C ASN A 154 0.08 -12.41 7.19
N ILE A 155 -0.84 -11.82 6.42
CA ILE A 155 -1.82 -10.88 6.97
C ILE A 155 -2.84 -11.58 7.87
N ARG A 156 -3.25 -12.81 7.54
CA ARG A 156 -4.08 -13.62 8.45
C ARG A 156 -3.46 -13.73 9.84
N ARG A 157 -2.16 -14.03 9.92
CA ARG A 157 -1.45 -14.06 11.21
C ARG A 157 -1.47 -12.70 11.90
N LYS A 158 -1.16 -11.62 11.19
CA LYS A 158 -1.16 -10.26 11.76
C LYS A 158 -2.55 -9.83 12.26
N ILE A 159 -3.63 -10.20 11.57
CA ILE A 159 -5.01 -9.95 12.03
C ILE A 159 -5.28 -10.70 13.32
N ARG A 160 -4.93 -11.98 13.40
CA ARG A 160 -5.07 -12.77 14.63
C ARG A 160 -4.25 -12.16 15.78
N ASP A 161 -3.00 -11.82 15.53
CA ASP A 161 -2.07 -11.38 16.57
C ASP A 161 -2.41 -9.96 17.08
N TYR A 162 -2.89 -9.04 16.22
CA TYR A 162 -3.18 -7.65 16.61
C TYR A 162 -4.65 -7.37 16.94
N TYR A 163 -5.58 -8.08 16.31
CA TYR A 163 -7.01 -7.86 16.47
C TYR A 163 -7.68 -8.98 17.27
N ASN A 164 -7.02 -10.11 17.49
CA ASN A 164 -7.61 -11.31 18.09
C ASN A 164 -8.89 -11.75 17.33
N ARG A 165 -8.79 -11.74 16.00
CA ARG A 165 -9.87 -12.11 15.07
C ARG A 165 -9.38 -13.12 14.05
N GLU A 166 -10.28 -13.98 13.59
CA GLU A 166 -10.04 -14.85 12.44
C GLU A 166 -10.32 -14.11 11.13
N SER A 167 -9.65 -14.55 10.06
CA SER A 167 -9.86 -14.02 8.72
C SER A 167 -9.73 -15.09 7.65
N GLN A 168 -10.48 -14.92 6.57
CA GLN A 168 -10.35 -15.74 5.36
C GLN A 168 -9.28 -15.15 4.43
N VAL A 169 -8.52 -16.02 3.76
CA VAL A 169 -7.51 -15.59 2.79
C VAL A 169 -8.12 -15.61 1.40
N VAL A 170 -8.18 -14.45 0.76
CA VAL A 170 -8.57 -14.30 -0.65
C VAL A 170 -7.45 -13.50 -1.32
N HIS A 171 -6.65 -14.20 -2.13
CA HIS A 171 -5.52 -13.57 -2.80
C HIS A 171 -5.98 -12.50 -3.79
N PRO A 172 -5.28 -11.36 -3.86
CA PRO A 172 -5.62 -10.28 -4.77
C PRO A 172 -5.37 -10.70 -6.23
N PRO A 173 -6.02 -10.03 -7.19
CA PRO A 173 -5.87 -10.34 -8.61
C PRO A 173 -4.44 -10.05 -9.09
N VAL A 174 -3.90 -10.96 -9.90
CA VAL A 174 -2.66 -10.78 -10.65
C VAL A 174 -2.98 -10.94 -12.14
N ASP A 175 -2.57 -9.98 -12.96
CA ASP A 175 -2.85 -10.01 -14.40
C ASP A 175 -1.87 -10.92 -15.14
N LEU A 176 -2.08 -12.23 -15.01
CA LEU A 176 -1.29 -13.27 -15.67
C LEU A 176 -1.51 -13.33 -17.19
N SER A 177 -2.49 -12.59 -17.72
CA SER A 177 -2.70 -12.48 -19.17
C SER A 177 -1.79 -11.42 -19.79
N PHE A 178 -1.54 -10.35 -19.04
CA PHE A 178 -0.69 -9.25 -19.45
C PHE A 178 0.79 -9.53 -19.16
N PHE A 179 1.11 -9.98 -17.93
CA PHE A 179 2.46 -10.40 -17.57
C PHE A 179 2.69 -11.81 -18.10
N ARG A 180 3.72 -11.94 -18.95
CA ARG A 180 4.03 -13.18 -19.66
C ARG A 180 5.52 -13.25 -19.99
N PRO A 181 6.09 -14.44 -20.21
CA PRO A 181 7.51 -14.59 -20.44
C PRO A 181 7.98 -13.88 -21.73
N GLY A 182 9.19 -13.33 -21.66
CA GLY A 182 9.91 -12.77 -22.80
C GLY A 182 10.74 -13.81 -23.54
N LYS A 183 11.25 -13.46 -24.72
CA LYS A 183 12.10 -14.37 -25.53
C LYS A 183 13.57 -14.35 -25.12
N ALA A 184 14.08 -13.21 -24.68
CA ALA A 184 15.50 -13.02 -24.39
C ALA A 184 15.69 -12.24 -23.09
N LYS A 185 16.69 -12.64 -22.30
CA LYS A 185 17.12 -11.95 -21.10
C LYS A 185 18.32 -11.07 -21.40
N GLU A 186 18.33 -9.88 -20.81
CA GLU A 186 19.47 -8.98 -20.76
C GLU A 186 20.24 -9.17 -19.45
N SER A 187 21.45 -8.59 -19.38
CA SER A 187 22.36 -8.75 -18.25
C SER A 187 22.07 -7.83 -17.06
N TYR A 188 20.81 -7.45 -16.83
CA TYR A 188 20.42 -6.57 -15.71
C TYR A 188 19.43 -7.19 -14.73
N TYR A 189 19.42 -6.64 -13.53
CA TYR A 189 18.51 -6.98 -12.45
C TYR A 189 17.43 -5.91 -12.33
N LEU A 190 16.23 -6.31 -11.96
CA LEU A 190 15.07 -5.41 -11.89
C LEU A 190 14.54 -5.32 -10.47
N MET A 191 14.21 -4.11 -10.03
CA MET A 191 13.37 -3.88 -8.85
C MET A 191 12.16 -3.03 -9.26
N VAL A 192 10.96 -3.48 -8.90
CA VAL A 192 9.71 -2.76 -9.19
C VAL A 192 8.98 -2.50 -7.87
N GLY A 193 8.57 -1.25 -7.66
CA GLY A 193 7.73 -0.90 -6.51
C GLY A 193 7.84 0.56 -6.07
N ALA A 194 6.98 0.95 -5.13
CA ALA A 194 7.08 2.27 -4.53
C ALA A 194 8.35 2.42 -3.68
N PHE A 195 8.93 3.61 -3.68
CA PHE A 195 10.04 3.95 -2.76
C PHE A 195 9.47 4.22 -1.36
N ALA A 196 9.06 3.14 -0.71
CA ALA A 196 8.54 3.10 0.64
C ALA A 196 9.53 2.38 1.57
N PRO A 197 9.57 2.74 2.87
CA PRO A 197 10.51 2.18 3.84
C PRO A 197 10.55 0.65 3.87
N ASN A 198 9.38 0.03 3.83
CA ASN A 198 9.25 -1.42 3.87
C ASN A 198 9.83 -2.14 2.64
N LYS A 199 9.92 -1.45 1.50
CA LYS A 199 10.43 -2.03 0.25
C LYS A 199 11.95 -2.15 0.23
N ARG A 200 12.65 -1.50 1.16
CA ARG A 200 14.11 -1.59 1.32
C ARG A 200 14.89 -1.37 0.03
N VAL A 201 14.47 -0.36 -0.76
CA VAL A 201 15.19 0.03 -1.99
C VAL A 201 16.62 0.45 -1.67
N ASP A 202 16.83 1.05 -0.49
CA ASP A 202 18.15 1.39 0.03
C ASP A 202 19.07 0.17 0.15
N LEU A 203 18.53 -0.99 0.54
CA LEU A 203 19.28 -2.23 0.67
C LEU A 203 19.66 -2.78 -0.71
N ALA A 204 18.75 -2.74 -1.69
CA ALA A 204 19.06 -3.12 -3.06
C ALA A 204 20.16 -2.22 -3.64
N VAL A 205 20.04 -0.90 -3.49
CA VAL A 205 21.05 0.06 -4.00
C VAL A 205 22.42 -0.22 -3.37
N LYS A 206 22.50 -0.36 -2.04
CA LYS A 206 23.77 -0.64 -1.35
C LYS A 206 24.39 -1.97 -1.77
N ALA A 207 23.58 -3.02 -1.94
CA ALA A 207 24.07 -4.31 -2.40
C ALA A 207 24.62 -4.22 -3.83
N PHE A 208 23.90 -3.55 -4.73
CA PHE A 208 24.31 -3.44 -6.14
C PHE A 208 25.48 -2.49 -6.36
N ASN A 209 25.65 -1.47 -5.52
CA ASN A 209 26.90 -0.68 -5.49
C ASN A 209 28.12 -1.54 -5.15
N GLN A 210 27.97 -2.55 -4.28
CA GLN A 210 29.07 -3.46 -3.94
C GLN A 210 29.30 -4.50 -5.04
N LEU A 211 28.23 -5.06 -5.59
CA LEU A 211 28.31 -6.08 -6.63
C LEU A 211 28.77 -5.54 -7.99
N LYS A 212 28.65 -4.23 -8.24
CA LYS A 212 28.92 -3.57 -9.53
C LYS A 212 28.12 -4.18 -10.70
N LEU A 213 26.97 -4.77 -10.41
CA LEU A 213 26.05 -5.32 -11.40
C LEU A 213 24.99 -4.28 -11.78
N PRO A 214 24.47 -4.28 -13.02
CA PRO A 214 23.46 -3.30 -13.42
C PRO A 214 22.09 -3.58 -12.79
N LEU A 215 21.52 -2.56 -12.14
CA LEU A 215 20.21 -2.60 -11.50
C LEU A 215 19.30 -1.53 -12.10
N LYS A 216 18.14 -1.95 -12.61
CA LYS A 216 17.06 -1.05 -13.05
C LYS A 216 15.98 -1.00 -11.97
N ILE A 217 15.59 0.20 -11.55
CA ILE A 217 14.57 0.41 -10.52
C ILE A 217 13.39 1.19 -11.12
N ALA A 218 12.22 0.57 -11.15
CA ALA A 218 10.97 1.17 -11.62
C ALA A 218 10.03 1.51 -10.45
N GLY A 219 9.65 2.78 -10.35
CA GLY A 219 8.74 3.29 -9.33
C GLY A 219 9.09 4.69 -8.84
N ARG A 220 8.29 5.20 -7.90
CA ARG A 220 8.44 6.51 -7.26
C ARG A 220 8.05 6.42 -5.79
N GLY A 221 8.48 7.36 -4.96
CA GLY A 221 8.04 7.43 -3.57
C GLY A 221 8.92 8.28 -2.66
N GLN A 222 8.64 8.25 -1.37
CA GLN A 222 9.26 9.13 -0.38
C GLN A 222 10.76 8.89 -0.18
N ASP A 223 11.24 7.69 -0.51
CA ASP A 223 12.65 7.34 -0.32
C ASP A 223 13.50 7.54 -1.57
N GLU A 224 12.91 8.02 -2.67
CA GLU A 224 13.57 8.13 -3.97
C GLU A 224 14.79 9.05 -3.93
N ALA A 225 14.66 10.25 -3.35
CA ALA A 225 15.75 11.21 -3.29
C ALA A 225 16.98 10.64 -2.55
N TYR A 226 16.74 9.94 -1.44
CA TYR A 226 17.80 9.27 -0.67
C TYR A 226 18.43 8.12 -1.45
N CYS A 227 17.61 7.27 -2.08
CA CYS A 227 18.14 6.13 -2.85
C CYS A 227 18.99 6.60 -4.03
N ARG A 228 18.60 7.70 -4.70
CA ARG A 228 19.39 8.32 -5.76
C ARG A 228 20.69 8.92 -5.24
N SER A 229 20.69 9.55 -4.06
CA SER A 229 21.90 10.17 -3.52
C SER A 229 22.99 9.18 -3.10
N ILE A 230 22.64 7.90 -2.93
CA ILE A 230 23.59 6.84 -2.58
C ILE A 230 23.88 5.89 -3.75
N ALA A 231 23.25 6.09 -4.90
CA ALA A 231 23.40 5.19 -6.05
C ALA A 231 24.65 5.52 -6.87
N GLU A 232 25.30 4.49 -7.39
CA GLU A 232 26.39 4.60 -8.35
C GLU A 232 25.90 4.47 -9.81
N GLU A 233 26.82 4.58 -10.77
CA GLU A 233 26.53 4.61 -12.22
C GLU A 233 25.85 3.34 -12.76
N ASN A 234 25.99 2.20 -12.06
CA ASN A 234 25.38 0.94 -12.44
C ASN A 234 23.88 0.85 -12.08
N ILE A 235 23.28 1.90 -11.50
CA ILE A 235 21.89 1.91 -11.05
C ILE A 235 21.06 2.92 -11.83
N GLU A 236 20.07 2.42 -12.57
CA GLU A 236 19.17 3.22 -13.39
C GLU A 236 17.78 3.33 -12.74
N PHE A 237 17.23 4.54 -12.72
CA PHE A 237 15.93 4.82 -12.10
C PHE A 237 14.91 5.29 -13.13
N HIS A 238 13.90 4.47 -13.41
CA HIS A 238 12.92 4.71 -14.49
C HIS A 238 11.66 5.47 -14.08
N GLY A 239 11.45 5.75 -12.79
CA GLY A 239 10.25 6.47 -12.34
C GLY A 239 8.95 5.70 -12.63
N THR A 240 7.89 6.41 -13.00
CA THR A 240 6.60 5.80 -13.37
C THR A 240 6.63 5.39 -14.84
N LEU A 241 6.37 4.11 -15.10
CA LEU A 241 6.34 3.54 -16.45
C LEU A 241 4.91 3.18 -16.89
N SER A 242 4.71 3.09 -18.20
CA SER A 242 3.52 2.45 -18.76
C SER A 242 3.58 0.94 -18.53
N ASN A 243 2.42 0.28 -18.48
CA ASN A 243 2.36 -1.17 -18.33
C ASN A 243 3.19 -1.90 -19.40
N LYS A 244 3.20 -1.40 -20.65
CA LYS A 244 4.01 -1.99 -21.75
C LYS A 244 5.51 -1.94 -21.46
N LYS A 245 6.04 -0.77 -21.06
CA LYS A 245 7.47 -0.64 -20.70
C LYS A 245 7.82 -1.45 -19.45
N LEU A 246 6.90 -1.53 -18.49
CA LEU A 246 7.10 -2.36 -17.30
C LEU A 246 7.18 -3.84 -17.66
N LEU A 247 6.31 -4.31 -18.57
CA LEU A 247 6.35 -5.67 -19.09
C LEU A 247 7.67 -5.96 -19.79
N GLU A 248 8.13 -5.06 -20.67
CA GLU A 248 9.44 -5.19 -21.35
C GLU A 248 10.57 -5.36 -20.33
N LEU A 249 10.57 -4.56 -19.25
CA LEU A 249 11.57 -4.69 -18.19
C LEU A 249 11.51 -6.05 -17.49
N TYR A 250 10.33 -6.52 -17.10
CA TYR A 250 10.19 -7.85 -16.50
C TYR A 250 10.67 -8.97 -17.44
N GLN A 251 10.28 -8.88 -18.70
CA GLN A 251 10.60 -9.88 -19.71
C GLN A 251 12.10 -10.00 -19.96
N GLN A 252 12.82 -8.88 -19.96
CA GLN A 252 14.25 -8.83 -20.23
C GLN A 252 15.11 -8.99 -18.97
N ALA A 253 14.60 -8.71 -17.77
CA ALA A 253 15.39 -8.83 -16.54
C ALA A 253 15.90 -10.25 -16.31
N ARG A 254 17.19 -10.36 -15.92
CA ARG A 254 17.83 -11.61 -15.49
C ARG A 254 17.19 -12.15 -14.22
N ALA A 255 16.90 -11.27 -13.27
CA ALA A 255 16.22 -11.60 -12.03
C ALA A 255 15.50 -10.37 -11.44
N LEU A 256 14.45 -10.65 -10.68
CA LEU A 256 13.79 -9.66 -9.83
C LEU A 256 14.48 -9.59 -8.46
N VAL A 257 14.75 -8.38 -7.98
CA VAL A 257 15.29 -8.09 -6.65
C VAL A 257 14.15 -7.62 -5.76
N PHE A 258 13.90 -8.34 -4.66
CA PHE A 258 12.78 -8.08 -3.75
C PHE A 258 13.23 -8.18 -2.28
N PRO A 259 13.92 -7.14 -1.76
CA PRO A 259 14.63 -7.22 -0.47
C PRO A 259 13.74 -6.88 0.74
N GLY A 260 12.58 -6.27 0.52
CA GLY A 260 11.70 -5.81 1.58
C GLY A 260 10.73 -6.88 2.08
N GLU A 261 10.27 -6.72 3.32
CA GLU A 261 9.11 -7.48 3.81
C GLU A 261 7.83 -6.88 3.21
N ASP A 262 7.12 -7.70 2.45
CA ASP A 262 5.85 -7.34 1.86
C ASP A 262 4.72 -8.23 2.38
N ASP A 263 3.51 -7.72 2.25
CA ASP A 263 2.34 -8.36 2.83
C ASP A 263 1.80 -9.46 1.93
N PHE A 264 1.78 -9.20 0.62
CA PHE A 264 1.35 -10.16 -0.38
C PHE A 264 2.45 -10.46 -1.40
N GLY A 265 3.17 -9.44 -1.89
CA GLY A 265 4.20 -9.64 -2.90
C GLY A 265 3.65 -9.86 -4.32
N ILE A 266 2.80 -8.96 -4.82
CA ILE A 266 2.31 -9.04 -6.20
C ILE A 266 3.44 -8.98 -7.24
N THR A 267 4.49 -8.21 -6.96
CA THR A 267 5.63 -7.99 -7.86
C THR A 267 6.39 -9.29 -8.18
N PRO A 268 6.75 -10.15 -7.20
CA PRO A 268 7.24 -11.49 -7.49
C PRO A 268 6.33 -12.33 -8.39
N LEU A 269 5.00 -12.26 -8.22
CA LEU A 269 4.06 -13.01 -9.06
C LEU A 269 4.02 -12.47 -10.49
N GLU A 270 4.04 -11.15 -10.67
CA GLU A 270 4.17 -10.50 -11.99
C GLU A 270 5.47 -10.91 -12.70
N ALA A 271 6.57 -11.14 -11.96
CA ALA A 271 7.84 -11.60 -12.53
C ALA A 271 7.89 -13.11 -12.84
N GLN A 272 7.08 -13.92 -12.16
CA GLN A 272 7.01 -15.37 -12.36
C GLN A 272 6.06 -15.78 -13.50
N ALA A 273 5.11 -14.90 -13.86
CA ALA A 273 4.12 -15.10 -14.93
C ALA A 273 4.77 -15.23 -16.32
#